data_AF-A0A2H0MQ61-F1
#
_entry.id   AF-A0A2H0MQ61-F1
#
_cell.length_a   1.000
_cell.length_b   1.000
_cell.length_c   1.000
_cell.angle_alpha   90.00
_cell.angle_beta   90.00
_cell.angle_gamma   90.00
#
_symmetry.space_group_name_H-M   'P 1'
#
loop_
_entity.id
_entity.type
_entity.pdbx_description
1 polymer ?
#
loop_
_entity_poly.entity_id
_entity_poly.type
_entity_poly.pdbx_seq_one_letter_code
_entity_poly.pdbx_strand_id
1 'polypeptide(L)' 'MTMKMQETLELVKDAQDVVKSRYLLCILVAQRIHQLEKGAEPTIEVDETEYSSPKTFFELSLREINEGNMDLEQVEEA' A
#
# COMPACT_ATOMS: atom_id res chain seq x y z
N MET A 1 -17.40 7.63 -9.58
CA MET A 1 -16.82 6.27 -9.46
C MET A 1 -15.73 5.99 -10.48
N THR A 2 -15.73 6.62 -11.66
CA THR A 2 -14.70 6.42 -12.72
C THR A 2 -13.33 7.03 -12.40
N MET A 3 -13.26 8.12 -11.61
CA MET A 3 -11.99 8.81 -11.32
C MET A 3 -11.09 8.03 -10.34
N LYS A 4 -11.66 7.44 -9.28
CA LYS A 4 -10.91 6.65 -8.27
C LYS A 4 -10.17 5.45 -8.86
N MET A 5 -10.75 4.79 -9.86
CA MET A 5 -10.14 3.60 -10.47
C MET A 5 -8.94 3.98 -11.35
N GLN A 6 -8.99 5.16 -11.99
CA GLN A 6 -7.88 5.68 -12.78
C GLN A 6 -6.70 6.09 -11.88
N GLU A 7 -7.00 6.78 -10.78
CA GLU A 7 -6.00 7.17 -9.76
C GLU A 7 -5.31 5.92 -9.17
N THR A 8 -6.08 4.88 -8.86
CA THR A 8 -5.51 3.61 -8.34
C THR A 8 -4.60 2.93 -9.38
N LEU A 9 -4.96 2.98 -10.67
CA LEU A 9 -4.12 2.41 -11.73
C LEU A 9 -2.82 3.17 -11.90
N GLU A 10 -2.81 4.48 -11.69
CA GLU A 10 -1.60 5.31 -11.69
C GLU A 10 -0.71 4.96 -10.49
N LEU A 11 -1.28 4.85 -9.30
CA LEU A 11 -0.55 4.40 -8.11
C LEU A 11 0.11 3.03 -8.29
N VAL A 12 -0.56 2.09 -8.96
CA VAL A 12 0.01 0.76 -9.26
C VAL A 12 1.20 0.87 -10.23
N LYS A 13 1.14 1.76 -11.22
CA LYS A 13 2.26 1.96 -12.15
C LYS A 13 3.47 2.53 -11.42
N ASP A 14 3.25 3.56 -10.62
CA ASP A 14 4.30 4.18 -9.82
C ASP A 14 4.93 3.16 -8.86
N ALA A 15 4.11 2.28 -8.26
CA ALA A 15 4.60 1.23 -7.37
C ALA A 15 5.41 0.15 -8.10
N GLN A 16 5.17 -0.07 -9.39
CA GLN A 16 5.97 -0.98 -10.22
C GLN A 16 7.34 -0.38 -10.58
N ASP A 17 7.48 0.94 -10.58
CA ASP A 17 8.77 1.60 -10.76
C ASP A 17 9.63 1.52 -9.48
N VAL A 18 8.99 1.48 -8.30
CA VAL A 18 9.66 1.26 -7.01
C VAL A 18 9.97 -0.23 -6.78
N VAL A 19 8.98 -1.11 -7.01
CA VAL A 19 9.07 -2.55 -6.77
C VAL A 19 9.22 -3.30 -8.08
N LYS A 20 10.48 -3.67 -8.40
CA LYS A 20 10.86 -4.31 -9.68
C LYS A 20 10.11 -5.59 -10.05
N SER A 21 9.52 -6.29 -9.08
CA SER A 21 8.75 -7.52 -9.30
C SER A 21 7.27 -7.30 -8.98
N ARG A 22 6.41 -7.56 -9.97
CA ARG A 22 4.95 -7.53 -9.78
C ARG A 22 4.48 -8.51 -8.70
N TYR A 23 5.16 -9.64 -8.55
CA TYR A 23 4.84 -10.62 -7.51
C TYR A 23 5.18 -10.07 -6.12
N LEU A 24 6.33 -9.42 -5.99
CA LEU A 24 6.74 -8.78 -4.75
C LEU A 24 5.78 -7.64 -4.39
N LEU A 25 5.37 -6.82 -5.36
CA LEU A 25 4.37 -5.78 -5.15
C LEU A 25 3.06 -6.35 -4.57
N CYS A 26 2.55 -7.44 -5.14
CA CYS A 26 1.36 -8.11 -4.61
C CYS A 26 1.55 -8.59 -3.16
N ILE A 27 2.72 -9.15 -2.84
CA ILE A 27 3.03 -9.64 -1.50
C ILE A 27 3.06 -8.48 -0.50
N LEU A 28 3.79 -7.42 -0.81
CA LEU A 28 3.95 -6.25 0.07
C LEU A 28 2.60 -5.58 0.33
N VAL A 29 1.80 -5.37 -0.72
CA VAL A 29 0.47 -4.78 -0.57
C VAL A 29 -0.43 -5.68 0.30
N ALA A 30 -0.42 -7.00 0.09
CA ALA A 30 -1.21 -7.91 0.91
C ALA A 30 -0.77 -7.92 2.38
N GLN A 31 0.54 -7.94 2.64
CA GLN A 31 1.10 -7.84 3.98
C GLN A 31 0.69 -6.54 4.66
N ARG A 32 0.75 -5.42 3.94
CA ARG A 32 0.43 -4.11 4.50
C ARG A 32 -1.04 -3.94 4.79
N ILE A 33 -1.92 -4.38 3.89
CA ILE A 33 -3.36 -4.41 4.15
C ILE A 33 -3.66 -5.20 5.42
N HIS A 34 -3.03 -6.36 5.62
CA HIS A 34 -3.21 -7.17 6.83
C HIS A 34 -2.73 -6.47 8.10
N GLN A 35 -1.65 -5.68 8.03
CA GLN A 35 -1.19 -4.86 9.16
C GLN A 35 -2.21 -3.76 9.49
N LEU A 36 -2.70 -3.04 8.48
CA LEU A 36 -3.71 -1.99 8.63
C LEU A 36 -5.03 -2.56 9.19
N GLU A 37 -5.45 -3.74 8.75
CA GLU A 37 -6.61 -4.47 9.31
C GLU A 37 -6.44 -4.82 10.78
N LYS A 38 -5.20 -5.02 11.25
CA LYS A 38 -4.88 -5.23 12.67
C LYS A 38 -4.75 -3.94 13.48
N GLY A 39 -4.94 -2.78 12.86
CA GLY A 39 -4.84 -1.47 13.51
C GLY A 39 -3.43 -0.91 13.56
N ALA A 40 -2.52 -1.35 12.66
CA ALA A 40 -1.27 -0.65 12.47
C ALA A 40 -1.53 0.77 11.92
N GLU A 41 -0.73 1.73 12.38
CA GLU A 41 -0.83 3.11 11.89
C GLU A 41 -0.23 3.23 10.47
N PRO A 42 -0.75 4.15 9.64
CA PRO A 42 -0.14 4.52 8.37
C PRO A 42 1.31 4.97 8.55
N THR A 43 2.18 4.68 7.58
CA THR A 43 3.59 5.12 7.60
C THR A 43 3.80 6.51 6.97
N ILE A 44 2.75 7.08 6.41
CA ILE A 44 2.70 8.40 5.78
C ILE A 44 1.64 9.26 6.47
N GLU A 45 1.77 10.58 6.39
CA GLU A 45 0.78 11.51 6.93
C GLU A 45 -0.48 11.49 6.05
N VAL A 46 -1.59 10.99 6.60
CA VAL A 46 -2.89 10.90 5.92
C VAL A 46 -4.03 11.32 6.84
N ASP A 47 -5.16 11.69 6.26
CA ASP A 47 -6.39 11.91 7.01
C ASP A 47 -6.91 10.56 7.54
N GLU A 48 -6.91 10.39 8.86
CA GLU A 48 -7.40 9.19 9.55
C GLU A 48 -8.84 8.83 9.13
N THR A 49 -9.66 9.82 8.78
CA THR A 49 -11.04 9.58 8.38
C THR A 49 -11.15 8.95 7.00
N GLU A 50 -10.22 9.25 6.09
CA GLU A 50 -10.19 8.74 4.71
C GLU A 50 -9.69 7.29 4.66
N TYR A 51 -8.77 6.93 5.56
CA TYR A 51 -8.13 5.61 5.57
C TYR A 51 -8.56 4.68 6.71
N SER A 52 -9.69 4.98 7.35
CA SER A 52 -10.28 4.15 8.42
C SER A 52 -10.98 2.87 7.93
N SER A 53 -11.04 2.61 6.62
CA SER A 53 -11.81 1.51 6.04
C SER A 53 -10.96 0.53 5.25
N PRO A 54 -11.26 -0.79 5.32
CA PRO A 54 -10.62 -1.79 4.46
C PRO A 54 -10.70 -1.49 2.95
N LYS A 55 -11.71 -0.71 2.53
CA LYS A 55 -11.86 -0.29 1.14
C LYS A 55 -10.77 0.66 0.64
N THR A 56 -10.06 1.34 1.54
CA THR A 56 -9.01 2.32 1.22
C THR A 56 -7.61 1.84 1.54
N PHE A 57 -7.45 0.69 2.22
CA PHE A 57 -6.14 0.13 2.56
C PHE A 57 -5.29 -0.25 1.34
N PHE A 58 -5.91 -0.70 0.25
CA PHE A 58 -5.18 -0.98 -0.99
C PHE A 58 -4.50 0.28 -1.53
N GLU A 59 -5.26 1.38 -1.58
CA GLU A 59 -4.75 2.67 -2.04
C GLU A 59 -3.67 3.21 -1.10
N LEU A 60 -3.90 3.14 0.22
CA LEU A 60 -2.93 3.54 1.23
C LEU A 60 -1.62 2.77 1.10
N SER A 61 -1.70 1.44 0.97
CA SER A 61 -0.53 0.58 0.85
C SER A 61 0.29 0.92 -0.39
N LEU A 62 -0.35 1.27 -1.51
CA LEU A 62 0.35 1.72 -2.72
C LEU A 62 1.04 3.07 -2.52
N ARG A 63 0.38 4.02 -1.85
CA ARG A 63 0.99 5.33 -1.53
C ARG A 63 2.21 5.17 -0.63
N GLU A 64 2.11 4.36 0.42
CA GLU A 64 3.23 4.07 1.31
C GLU A 64 4.42 3.40 0.60
N ILE A 65 4.15 2.51 -0.36
CA ILE A 65 5.20 1.91 -1.22
C ILE A 65 5.86 2.98 -2.08
N ASN A 66 5.07 3.86 -2.71
CA ASN A 66 5.58 4.88 -3.60
C ASN A 66 6.46 5.90 -2.88
N GLU A 67 6.17 6.18 -1.62
CA GLU A 67 6.99 7.06 -0.77
C GLU A 67 8.21 6.34 -0.17
N GLY A 68 8.35 5.02 -0.36
CA GLY A 68 9.48 4.25 0.16
C GLY A 68 9.44 4.02 1.68
N ASN A 69 8.28 4.22 2.31
CA ASN A 69 8.10 4.08 3.76
C ASN A 69 7.74 2.65 4.19
N MET A 70 7.56 1.75 3.24
CA MET A 70 7.44 0.31 3.50
C MET A 70 8.83 -0.33 3.48
N ASP A 71 9.37 -0.62 4.67
CA ASP A 71 10.57 -1.42 4.81
C ASP A 71 10.38 -2.78 4.15
N LEU A 72 11.13 -3.01 3.07
CA LEU A 72 11.15 -4.26 2.30
C LEU A 72 11.80 -5.43 3.07
N GLU A 73 12.36 -5.17 4.27
CA GLU A 73 13.27 -6.06 5.00
C GLU A 73 12.65 -6.83 6.19
N GLN A 74 11.33 -7.00 6.26
CA GLN A 74 10.73 -7.92 7.25
C GLN A 74 9.92 -9.03 6.60
N VAL A 75 10.57 -9.77 5.70
CA VAL A 75 10.23 -11.19 5.55
C VAL A 75 10.94 -11.88 6.72
N GLU A 76 10.25 -12.07 7.85
CA GLU A 76 10.78 -12.90 8.93
C GLU A 76 11.21 -14.24 8.32
N GLU A 77 12.52 -14.53 8.36
CA GLU A 77 13.05 -15.85 8.06
C GLU A 77 12.39 -16.82 9.06
N ALA A 78 11.52 -17.69 8.54
CA ALA A 78 10.95 -18.80 9.30
C ALA A 78 11.98 -19.91 9.52
#